data_AF-A0A3D5N3N5-F1
#
_entry.id   AF-A0A3D5N3N5-F1
#
_cell.length_a   1.000
_cell.length_b   1.000
_cell.length_c   1.000
_cell.angle_alpha   90.00
_cell.angle_beta   90.00
_cell.angle_gamma   90.00
#
_symmetry.space_group_name_H-M   'P 1'
#
loop_
_entity.id
_entity.type
_entity.pdbx_description
1 polymer ?
#
loop_
_entity_poly.entity_id
_entity_poly.type
_entity_poly.pdbx_seq_one_letter_code
_entity_poly.pdbx_strand_id
1 'polypeptide(L)' 'MGTPDDGKQQTLTLIRGLPGSGKSTMATALAAQTGATHLEADQFMVDRAGKYRFDARKLRDAHQHCETACDE' A
#
# COMPACT_ATOMS: atom_id res chain seq x y z
N MET A 1 -17.37 25.54 -18.60
CA MET A 1 -15.95 25.77 -18.92
C MET A 1 -15.19 24.82 -18.03
N GLY A 2 -14.95 23.59 -18.52
CA GLY A 2 -14.24 22.56 -17.74
C GLY A 2 -12.76 22.90 -17.73
N THR A 3 -12.13 22.86 -16.57
CA THR A 3 -10.68 23.05 -16.43
C THR A 3 -9.94 21.95 -17.20
N PRO A 4 -8.77 22.24 -17.79
CA PRO A 4 -7.90 21.21 -18.36
C PRO A 4 -7.54 20.21 -17.26
N ASP A 5 -7.69 18.93 -17.55
CA ASP A 5 -7.09 17.86 -16.75
C ASP A 5 -5.58 18.07 -16.82
N ASP A 6 -4.94 18.46 -15.71
CA ASP A 6 -3.51 18.76 -15.59
C ASP A 6 -2.61 17.51 -15.75
N GLY A 7 -3.06 16.50 -16.51
CA GLY A 7 -2.27 15.39 -17.07
C GLY A 7 -1.34 14.70 -16.08
N LYS A 8 -1.67 14.69 -14.79
CA LYS A 8 -0.77 14.22 -13.74
C LYS A 8 -0.72 12.70 -13.82
N GLN A 9 0.32 12.19 -14.47
CA GLN A 9 0.50 10.77 -14.71
C GLN A 9 0.80 10.06 -13.38
N GLN A 10 -0.21 9.40 -12.81
CA GLN A 10 -0.06 8.60 -11.60
C GLN A 10 0.70 7.31 -11.91
N THR A 11 1.67 6.96 -11.07
CA THR A 11 2.50 5.77 -11.24
C THR A 11 2.23 4.77 -10.13
N LEU A 12 1.65 3.62 -10.47
CA LEU A 12 1.45 2.49 -9.54
C LEU A 12 2.63 1.52 -9.63
N THR A 13 3.37 1.37 -8.53
CA THR A 13 4.45 0.38 -8.44
C THR A 13 4.00 -0.85 -7.65
N LEU A 14 3.91 -2.00 -8.30
CA LEU A 14 3.53 -3.27 -7.67
C LEU A 14 4.79 -4.10 -7.32
N ILE A 15 5.07 -4.23 -6.02
CA ILE A 15 6.20 -5.03 -5.51
C ILE A 15 5.70 -6.43 -5.10
N ARG A 16 6.22 -7.49 -5.75
CA ARG A 16 5.85 -8.90 -5.49
C ARG A 16 7.08 -9.74 -5.14
N GLY A 17 6.90 -10.81 -4.37
CA GLY A 17 8.00 -11.67 -3.90
C GLY A 17 7.64 -12.55 -2.72
N LEU A 18 8.51 -13.53 -2.41
CA LEU A 18 8.32 -14.50 -1.32
C LEU A 18 8.22 -13.83 0.07
N PRO A 19 7.59 -14.47 1.07
CA PRO A 19 7.65 -14.01 2.45
C PRO A 19 9.12 -13.88 2.91
N GLY A 20 9.46 -12.77 3.59
CA GLY A 20 10.83 -12.50 4.04
C GLY A 20 11.80 -11.99 2.97
N SER A 21 11.38 -11.81 1.70
CA SER A 21 12.26 -11.30 0.64
C SER A 21 12.54 -9.79 0.69
N GLY A 22 12.10 -9.08 1.74
CA GLY A 22 12.34 -7.64 1.90
C GLY A 22 11.42 -6.70 1.12
N LYS A 23 10.23 -7.14 0.69
CA LYS A 23 9.28 -6.30 -0.06
C LYS A 23 8.93 -4.99 0.65
N SER A 24 8.51 -5.08 1.91
CA SER A 24 8.15 -3.91 2.73
C SER A 24 9.33 -2.98 2.93
N THR A 25 10.55 -3.53 3.08
CA THR A 25 11.79 -2.76 3.16
C THR A 25 12.02 -1.97 1.87
N MET A 26 11.87 -2.61 0.71
CA MET A 26 12.04 -1.97 -0.60
C MET A 26 10.96 -0.92 -0.87
N ALA A 27 9.70 -1.23 -0.55
CA ALA A 27 8.57 -0.34 -0.76
C ALA A 27 8.69 0.94 0.09
N THR A 28 9.10 0.80 1.36
CA THR A 28 9.39 1.95 2.25
C THR A 28 10.51 2.81 1.71
N ALA A 29 11.61 2.21 1.25
CA ALA A 29 12.74 2.94 0.68
C ALA A 29 12.36 3.66 -0.63
N LEU A 30 11.52 3.04 -1.46
CA LEU A 30 11.04 3.65 -2.70
C LEU A 30 10.13 4.85 -2.42
N ALA A 31 9.16 4.69 -1.53
CA ALA A 31 8.26 5.76 -1.10
C ALA A 31 9.02 6.97 -0.53
N ALA A 32 10.02 6.73 0.32
CA ALA A 32 10.87 7.79 0.87
C ALA A 32 11.66 8.55 -0.21
N GLN A 33 12.06 7.87 -1.30
CA GLN A 33 12.82 8.49 -2.39
C GLN A 33 11.94 9.24 -3.39
N THR A 34 10.73 8.74 -3.66
CA THR A 34 9.85 9.31 -4.70
C THR A 34 8.78 10.25 -4.12
N GLY A 35 8.61 10.27 -2.80
CA GLY A 35 7.48 10.93 -2.15
C GLY A 35 6.15 10.21 -2.43
N ALA A 36 6.18 8.97 -2.92
CA ALA A 36 4.97 8.20 -3.19
C ALA A 36 4.35 7.67 -1.89
N THR A 37 3.02 7.53 -1.89
CA THR A 37 2.30 6.88 -0.80
C THR A 37 2.59 5.39 -0.80
N HIS A 38 3.08 4.87 0.32
CA HIS A 38 3.28 3.43 0.52
C HIS A 38 2.01 2.80 1.10
N LEU A 39 1.44 1.85 0.36
CA LEU A 39 0.25 1.11 0.76
C LEU A 39 0.53 -0.39 0.83
N GLU A 40 0.15 -1.03 1.92
CA GLU A 40 0.21 -2.49 2.08
C GLU A 40 -1.15 -3.01 2.56
N ALA A 41 -1.78 -3.91 1.80
CA ALA A 41 -3.03 -4.55 2.21
C ALA A 41 -2.84 -5.48 3.43
N ASP A 42 -1.61 -5.92 3.66
CA ASP A 42 -1.25 -6.94 4.65
C ASP A 42 -1.05 -6.36 6.07
N GLN A 43 -0.99 -5.02 6.19
CA GLN A 43 -0.61 -4.31 7.43
C GLN A 43 -1.55 -4.62 8.62
N PHE A 44 -2.77 -5.07 8.34
CA PHE A 44 -3.79 -5.40 9.35
C PHE A 44 -3.83 -6.87 9.77
N MET A 45 -2.98 -7.71 9.15
CA MET A 45 -2.96 -9.16 9.35
C MET A 45 -1.83 -9.62 10.26
N VAL A 46 -1.20 -8.70 11.00
CA VAL A 46 -0.18 -9.02 12.00
C VAL A 46 -0.83 -9.04 13.38
N ASP A 47 -0.59 -10.10 14.15
CA ASP A 47 -1.07 -10.18 15.53
C ASP A 47 -0.24 -9.32 16.49
N ARG A 48 -0.66 -9.21 17.76
CA ARG A 48 0.07 -8.45 18.79
C ARG A 48 1.50 -8.95 19.05
N ALA A 49 1.84 -10.15 18.62
CA ALA A 49 3.18 -10.73 18.75
C ALA A 49 4.04 -10.49 17.49
N GLY A 50 3.57 -9.69 16.52
CA GLY A 50 4.31 -9.40 15.29
C GLY A 50 4.24 -10.54 14.27
N LYS A 51 3.37 -11.54 14.46
CA LYS A 51 3.26 -12.69 13.55
C LYS A 51 2.16 -12.47 12.52
N TYR A 52 2.50 -12.66 11.25
CA TYR A 52 1.51 -12.67 10.17
C TYR A 52 0.51 -13.80 10.36
N ARG A 53 -0.77 -13.44 10.46
CA ARG A 53 -1.94 -14.31 10.50
C ARG A 53 -2.98 -13.75 9.56
N PHE A 54 -3.05 -14.34 8.38
CA PHE A 54 -4.09 -14.02 7.41
C PHE A 54 -5.47 -14.20 8.04
N ASP A 55 -6.30 -13.15 8.00
CA ASP A 55 -7.69 -13.17 8.44
C ASP A 55 -8.55 -12.55 7.35
N ALA A 56 -9.26 -13.40 6.60
CA ALA A 56 -10.11 -12.97 5.49
C ALA A 56 -11.18 -11.95 5.90
N ARG A 57 -11.59 -11.95 7.18
CA ARG A 57 -12.59 -10.99 7.69
C ARG A 57 -12.07 -9.55 7.72
N LYS A 58 -10.74 -9.38 7.79
CA LYS A 58 -10.07 -8.07 7.81
C LYS A 58 -9.75 -7.53 6.42
N LEU A 59 -9.93 -8.33 5.36
CA LEU A 59 -9.64 -7.89 3.98
C LEU A 59 -10.43 -6.64 3.59
N ARG A 60 -11.71 -6.58 3.96
CA ARG A 60 -12.55 -5.43 3.64
C ARG A 60 -12.01 -4.15 4.27
N ASP A 61 -11.67 -4.21 5.56
CA ASP A 61 -11.18 -3.05 6.30
C ASP A 61 -9.80 -2.62 5.78
N ALA A 62 -8.94 -3.58 5.43
CA ALA A 62 -7.66 -3.32 4.78
C ALA A 62 -7.82 -2.63 3.42
N HIS A 63 -8.74 -3.11 2.59
CA HIS A 63 -9.03 -2.48 1.30
C HIS A 63 -9.59 -1.06 1.46
N GLN A 64 -10.54 -0.85 2.39
CA GLN A 64 -11.09 0.48 2.66
C GLN A 64 -10.03 1.48 3.13
N HIS A 65 -9.06 1.02 3.94
CA HIS A 65 -7.96 1.86 4.36
C HIS A 65 -7.06 2.25 3.19
N CYS A 66 -6.70 1.29 2.32
CA CYS A 66 -5.92 1.58 1.11
C CYS A 66 -6.66 2.52 0.15
N GLU A 67 -7.98 2.36 -0.01
CA GLU A 67 -8.82 3.23 -0.84
C GLU A 67 -8.85 4.66 -0.30
N THR A 68 -9.10 4.84 1.00
CA THR A 68 -9.10 6.15 1.65
C THR A 68 -7.75 6.85 1.50
N ALA A 69 -6.64 6.13 1.68
CA ALA A 69 -5.29 6.68 1.59
C ALA A 69 -4.84 7.00 0.14
N CYS A 70 -5.55 6.53 -0.88
CA CYS A 70 -5.32 6.91 -2.28
C CYS A 70 -6.07 8.19 -2.68
N ASP A 71 -7.18 8.50 -1.99
CA ASP A 71 -8.04 9.64 -2.31
C ASP A 71 -7.56 10.96 -1.65
N GLU A 72 -6.68 10.88 -0.65
CA GLU A 72 -6.02 12.00 0.04
C GLU A 72 -4.74 12.48 -0.66
#